data_AF-A0A944C3J0-F1
#
_entry.id   AF-A0A944C3J0-F1
#
_cell.length_a   1.000
_cell.length_b   1.000
_cell.length_c   1.000
_cell.angle_alpha   90.00
_cell.angle_beta   90.00
_cell.angle_gamma   90.00
#
_symmetry.space_group_name_H-M   'P 1'
#
loop_
_entity.id
_entity.type
_entity.pdbx_description
1 polymer ?
#
loop_
_entity_poly.entity_id
_entity_poly.type
_entity_poly.pdbx_seq_one_letter_code
_entity_poly.pdbx_strand_id
1 'polypeptide(L)'
;MPDSLLFPTSGSAALEPVVLSNTVSVTDEQAARMLSDYCSASSFSDDVWQADKVKPDKNVKPSSRNIYFTGISNEHLKKEAKRWALTRLVKGRDPAAISSDICMSIKHCADFIPDDCKSFAEAPPEALASFYAYLFSGERKTSLRKRLHYWHALEAFARESGFTDISSAMQRFVLERAPAYVKKEDKYIPDEVAGQLDVIFMKD
;
A
#
# COMPACT_ATOMS: atom_id res chain seq x y z
N MET A 1 55.96 -35.20 24.59
CA MET A 1 55.23 -35.20 23.31
C MET A 1 54.23 -36.35 23.33
N PRO A 2 52.99 -36.20 22.84
CA PRO A 2 52.55 -35.29 21.79
C PRO A 2 51.41 -34.32 22.17
N ASP A 3 51.10 -33.49 21.18
CA ASP A 3 50.08 -32.44 21.01
C ASP A 3 48.64 -32.83 21.35
N SER A 4 47.84 -31.85 21.77
CA SER A 4 46.39 -31.79 21.47
C SER A 4 45.88 -30.34 21.46
N LEU A 5 45.87 -29.82 20.24
CA LEU A 5 45.01 -28.86 19.56
C LEU A 5 43.98 -28.02 20.37
N LEU A 6 44.16 -26.71 20.21
CA LEU A 6 43.19 -25.63 20.39
C LEU A 6 41.89 -25.87 19.59
N PHE A 7 40.75 -25.78 20.28
CA PHE A 7 39.51 -25.25 19.72
C PHE A 7 38.79 -24.43 20.80
N PRO A 8 38.68 -23.09 20.67
CA PRO A 8 37.74 -22.34 21.48
C PRO A 8 36.33 -22.63 20.96
N THR A 9 35.46 -23.13 21.83
CA THR A 9 34.02 -23.20 21.58
C THR A 9 33.51 -21.80 21.27
N SER A 10 33.15 -21.57 20.02
CA SER A 10 32.56 -20.35 19.50
C SER A 10 31.42 -19.90 20.42
N GLY A 11 31.58 -18.69 20.97
CA GLY A 11 30.51 -17.97 21.62
C GLY A 11 29.37 -17.80 20.61
N SER A 12 28.29 -18.52 20.83
CA SER A 12 26.99 -18.13 20.31
C SER A 12 26.50 -16.98 21.18
N ALA A 13 27.07 -15.80 20.96
CA ALA A 13 26.38 -14.57 21.33
C ALA A 13 25.06 -14.62 20.55
N ALA A 14 23.98 -14.99 21.23
CA ALA A 14 22.65 -14.75 20.75
C ALA A 14 22.62 -13.25 20.44
N LEU A 15 22.68 -12.93 19.15
CA LEU A 15 22.36 -11.61 18.65
C LEU A 15 20.90 -11.43 19.04
N GLU A 16 20.67 -10.80 20.20
CA GLU A 16 19.38 -10.21 20.48
C GLU A 16 19.02 -9.42 19.23
N PRO A 17 17.81 -9.62 18.66
CA PRO A 17 17.39 -8.81 17.55
C PRO A 17 17.41 -7.38 18.08
N VAL A 18 18.37 -6.60 17.59
CA VAL A 18 18.33 -5.14 17.70
C VAL A 18 17.08 -4.76 16.94
N VAL A 19 15.97 -4.71 17.67
CA VAL A 19 14.76 -4.05 17.24
C VAL A 19 15.20 -2.62 17.03
N LEU A 20 15.51 -2.27 15.78
CA LEU A 20 15.66 -0.90 15.34
C LEU A 20 14.28 -0.25 15.49
N SER A 21 13.92 0.07 16.73
CA SER A 21 12.84 0.97 17.09
C SER A 21 13.29 2.39 16.74
N ASN A 22 13.45 2.63 15.44
CA ASN A 22 13.59 3.97 14.88
C ASN A 22 12.25 4.46 14.34
N THR A 23 11.14 4.03 14.93
CA THR A 23 9.90 4.81 14.89
C THR A 23 10.08 5.96 15.88
N VAL A 24 10.85 6.98 15.48
CA VAL A 24 10.70 8.31 16.07
C VAL A 24 9.25 8.68 15.82
N SER A 25 8.40 8.51 16.84
CA SER A 25 7.00 8.92 16.78
C SER A 25 7.00 10.43 16.60
N VAL A 26 6.76 10.88 15.38
CA VAL A 26 6.63 12.31 15.06
C VAL A 26 5.48 12.84 15.93
N THR A 27 5.79 13.78 16.82
CA THR A 27 4.75 14.41 17.66
C THR A 27 3.82 15.23 16.78
N ASP A 28 2.62 15.54 17.27
CA ASP A 28 1.66 16.30 16.47
C ASP A 28 2.20 17.71 16.13
N GLU A 29 3.00 18.31 17.01
CA GLU A 29 3.67 19.59 16.77
C GLU A 29 4.76 19.49 15.70
N GLN A 30 5.52 18.38 15.71
CA GLN A 30 6.52 18.11 14.67
C GLN A 30 5.83 17.87 13.32
N ALA A 31 4.74 17.10 13.30
CA ALA A 31 3.95 16.86 12.10
C ALA A 31 3.37 18.17 11.53
N ALA A 32 2.85 19.05 12.40
CA ALA A 32 2.34 20.36 12.00
C ALA A 32 3.44 21.26 11.39
N ARG A 33 4.65 21.28 11.98
CA ARG A 33 5.79 22.02 11.42
C ARG A 33 6.26 21.45 10.08
N MET A 34 6.31 20.12 9.96
CA MET A 34 6.67 19.50 8.69
C MET A 34 5.61 19.79 7.63
N LEU A 35 4.32 19.81 7.98
CA LEU A 35 3.23 20.05 7.03
C LEU A 35 3.34 21.43 6.34
N SER A 36 3.77 22.47 7.06
CA SER A 36 3.88 23.83 6.49
C SER A 36 4.89 23.94 5.34
N ASP A 37 5.84 23.01 5.26
CA ASP A 37 6.83 22.99 4.18
C ASP A 37 6.30 22.36 2.88
N TYR A 38 5.18 21.63 2.95
CA TYR A 38 4.62 20.84 1.83
C TYR A 38 3.18 21.21 1.47
N CYS A 39 2.47 21.92 2.36
CA CYS A 39 1.08 22.28 2.16
C CYS A 39 0.87 23.78 2.41
N SER A 40 0.28 24.46 1.42
CA SER A 40 -0.16 25.83 1.58
C SER A 40 -1.37 25.89 2.51
N ALA A 41 -1.31 26.75 3.55
CA ALA A 41 -2.44 27.15 4.39
C ALA A 41 -3.21 25.99 5.09
N SER A 42 -2.54 24.88 5.39
CA SER A 42 -3.17 23.70 6.05
C SER A 42 -2.65 23.51 7.48
N SER A 43 -3.56 23.31 8.44
CA SER A 43 -3.25 22.78 9.77
C SER A 43 -3.32 21.26 9.75
N PHE A 44 -2.55 20.59 10.62
CA PHE A 44 -2.63 19.15 10.78
C PHE A 44 -4.04 18.69 11.23
N SER A 45 -4.77 19.56 11.94
CA SER A 45 -6.17 19.32 12.31
C SER A 45 -7.13 19.31 11.11
N ASP A 46 -6.78 19.96 10.00
CA ASP A 46 -7.70 20.14 8.89
C ASP A 46 -7.92 18.81 8.15
N ASP A 47 -9.14 18.62 7.66
CA ASP A 47 -9.53 17.43 6.90
C ASP A 47 -9.29 17.58 5.39
N VAL A 48 -8.81 18.75 4.96
CA VAL A 48 -8.41 19.01 3.57
C VAL A 48 -7.07 19.70 3.58
N TRP A 49 -6.07 19.08 2.95
CA TRP A 49 -4.75 19.67 2.79
C TRP A 49 -4.51 20.05 1.34
N GLN A 50 -4.13 21.30 1.09
CA GLN A 50 -3.69 21.74 -0.23
C GLN A 50 -2.18 21.49 -0.33
N ALA A 51 -1.82 20.31 -0.86
CA ALA A 51 -0.45 19.86 -0.97
C ALA A 51 0.19 20.32 -2.27
N ASP A 52 1.35 20.95 -2.16
CA ASP A 52 2.14 21.42 -3.29
C ASP A 52 3.17 20.37 -3.71
N LYS A 53 3.38 20.25 -5.01
CA LYS A 53 4.45 19.38 -5.52
C LYS A 53 5.81 20.02 -5.25
N VAL A 54 6.57 19.46 -4.31
CA VAL A 54 7.83 20.02 -3.77
C VAL A 54 9.02 20.04 -4.75
N LYS A 55 8.80 19.69 -6.03
CA LYS A 55 9.78 19.93 -7.10
C LYS A 55 9.07 20.36 -8.38
N PRO A 56 8.72 21.66 -8.53
CA PRO A 56 8.61 22.18 -9.87
C PRO A 56 10.05 22.19 -10.43
N ASP A 57 10.32 21.41 -11.47
CA ASP A 57 11.37 21.81 -12.40
C ASP A 57 11.15 23.30 -12.72
N LYS A 58 12.22 24.08 -12.94
CA LYS A 58 12.12 25.54 -13.14
C LYS A 58 11.12 25.97 -14.24
N ASN A 59 10.65 25.02 -15.06
CA ASN A 59 9.69 25.19 -16.16
C ASN A 59 8.34 24.47 -15.95
N VAL A 60 8.07 23.85 -14.80
CA VAL A 60 6.82 23.14 -14.50
C VAL A 60 5.97 24.01 -13.58
N LYS A 61 4.74 24.33 -14.02
CA LYS A 61 3.78 25.07 -13.19
C LYS A 61 3.59 24.35 -11.86
N PRO A 62 3.61 25.05 -10.72
CA PRO A 62 3.24 24.45 -9.44
C PRO A 62 1.84 23.85 -9.59
N SER A 63 1.75 22.52 -9.44
CA SER A 63 0.47 21.82 -9.41
C SER A 63 0.18 21.47 -7.95
N SER A 64 -0.76 22.20 -7.36
CA SER A 64 -1.30 21.88 -6.04
C SER A 64 -2.42 20.86 -6.19
N ARG A 65 -2.56 19.95 -5.21
CA ARG A 65 -3.68 19.01 -5.16
C ARG A 65 -4.25 18.95 -3.74
N ASN A 66 -5.56 18.90 -3.67
CA ASN A 66 -6.24 18.66 -2.40
C ASN A 66 -6.16 17.17 -2.04
N ILE A 67 -5.72 16.90 -0.82
CA ILE A 67 -5.80 15.60 -0.17
C ILE A 67 -6.96 15.69 0.82
N TYR A 68 -7.95 14.82 0.66
CA TYR A 68 -9.17 14.83 1.45
C TYR A 68 -9.16 13.67 2.45
N PHE A 69 -9.25 14.02 3.74
CA PHE A 69 -9.45 13.09 4.85
C PHE A 69 -10.92 13.06 5.29
N THR A 70 -11.78 13.85 4.64
CA THR A 70 -13.22 13.88 4.89
C THR A 70 -13.86 12.52 4.64
N GLY A 71 -14.68 12.07 5.58
CA GLY A 71 -15.37 10.78 5.52
C GLY A 71 -14.55 9.59 6.02
N ILE A 72 -13.43 9.80 6.72
CA ILE A 72 -12.88 8.82 7.66
C ILE A 72 -13.49 9.14 9.02
N SER A 73 -14.49 8.37 9.45
CA SER A 73 -15.26 8.63 10.68
C SER A 73 -14.42 8.41 11.94
N ASN A 74 -13.62 7.35 11.94
CA ASN A 74 -12.73 7.03 13.04
C ASN A 74 -11.56 8.04 13.11
N GLU A 75 -11.56 8.87 14.14
CA GLU A 75 -10.57 9.95 14.34
C GLU A 75 -9.14 9.42 14.56
N HIS A 76 -8.99 8.24 15.18
CA HIS A 76 -7.68 7.63 15.36
C HIS A 76 -7.08 7.21 14.02
N LEU A 77 -7.88 6.53 13.19
CA LEU A 77 -7.46 6.13 11.84
C LEU A 77 -7.21 7.34 10.93
N LYS A 78 -8.05 8.37 11.05
CA LYS A 78 -7.86 9.63 10.31
C LYS A 78 -6.51 10.25 10.67
N LYS A 79 -6.15 10.28 11.94
CA LYS A 79 -4.86 10.79 12.41
C LYS A 79 -3.69 9.97 11.88
N GLU A 80 -3.79 8.65 11.87
CA GLU A 80 -2.77 7.77 11.24
C GLU A 80 -2.64 8.02 9.74
N ALA A 81 -3.77 8.13 9.03
CA ALA A 81 -3.79 8.43 7.60
C ALA A 81 -3.13 9.79 7.28
N LYS A 82 -3.38 10.81 8.11
CA LYS A 82 -2.72 12.13 8.03
C LYS A 82 -1.20 12.01 8.22
N ARG A 83 -0.73 11.28 9.23
CA ARG A 83 0.72 11.03 9.45
C ARG A 83 1.37 10.29 8.28
N TRP A 84 0.66 9.31 7.73
CA TRP A 84 1.14 8.55 6.57
C TRP A 84 1.23 9.42 5.31
N ALA A 85 0.20 10.23 5.04
CA ALA A 85 0.20 11.19 3.92
C ALA A 85 1.36 12.18 4.03
N LEU A 86 1.61 12.72 5.23
CA LEU A 86 2.73 13.63 5.50
C LEU A 86 4.07 12.94 5.22
N THR A 87 4.27 11.71 5.71
CA THR A 87 5.48 10.94 5.44
C THR A 87 5.72 10.74 3.94
N ARG A 88 4.65 10.53 3.17
CA ARG A 88 4.72 10.38 1.71
C ARG A 88 5.05 11.71 1.01
N LEU A 89 4.49 12.82 1.47
CA LEU A 89 4.84 14.17 0.99
C LEU A 89 6.32 14.47 1.22
N VAL A 90 6.84 14.17 2.41
CA VAL A 90 8.26 14.33 2.77
C VAL A 90 9.17 13.49 1.89
N LYS A 91 8.74 12.27 1.52
CA LYS A 91 9.44 11.41 0.56
C LYS A 91 9.30 11.87 -0.90
N GLY A 92 8.65 13.01 -1.16
CA GLY A 92 8.48 13.58 -2.49
C GLY A 92 7.46 12.83 -3.37
N ARG A 93 6.55 12.08 -2.76
CA ARG A 93 5.47 11.39 -3.50
C ARG A 93 4.51 12.45 -4.08
N ASP A 94 4.03 12.19 -5.29
CA ASP A 94 3.12 13.10 -5.98
C ASP A 94 1.78 13.28 -5.22
N PRO A 95 1.34 14.52 -4.94
CA PRO A 95 0.09 14.77 -4.21
C PRO A 95 -1.16 14.12 -4.82
N ALA A 96 -1.24 13.94 -6.14
CA ALA A 96 -2.37 13.26 -6.77
C ALA A 96 -2.36 11.75 -6.49
N ALA A 97 -1.19 11.13 -6.44
CA ALA A 97 -1.05 9.74 -6.01
C ALA A 97 -1.44 9.58 -4.53
N ILE A 98 -0.98 10.47 -3.65
CA ILE A 98 -1.33 10.43 -2.22
C ILE A 98 -2.84 10.60 -2.04
N SER A 99 -3.44 11.60 -2.70
CA SER A 99 -4.89 11.83 -2.68
C SER A 99 -5.67 10.59 -3.14
N SER A 100 -5.19 9.91 -4.19
CA SER A 100 -5.78 8.65 -4.65
C SER A 100 -5.61 7.52 -3.62
N ASP A 101 -4.44 7.36 -3.02
CA ASP A 101 -4.15 6.32 -2.02
C ASP A 101 -5.06 6.48 -0.79
N ILE A 102 -5.19 7.73 -0.26
CA ILE A 102 -6.08 8.04 0.86
C ILE A 102 -7.54 7.73 0.51
N CYS A 103 -8.06 8.28 -0.60
CA CYS A 103 -9.48 8.16 -0.93
C CYS A 103 -9.88 6.73 -1.32
N MET A 104 -9.07 6.06 -2.14
CA MET A 104 -9.45 4.78 -2.74
C MET A 104 -9.06 3.58 -1.89
N SER A 105 -8.06 3.73 -1.01
CA SER A 105 -7.51 2.60 -0.24
C SER A 105 -7.83 2.75 1.24
N ILE A 106 -7.37 3.82 1.86
CA ILE A 106 -7.46 3.96 3.31
C ILE A 106 -8.89 4.29 3.75
N LYS A 107 -9.51 5.29 3.13
CA LYS A 107 -10.88 5.70 3.47
C LYS A 107 -11.88 4.56 3.27
N HIS A 108 -11.86 3.92 2.09
CA HIS A 108 -12.76 2.80 1.82
C HIS A 108 -12.50 1.57 2.70
N CYS A 109 -11.26 1.35 3.16
CA CYS A 109 -11.00 0.32 4.16
C CYS A 109 -11.53 0.74 5.54
N ALA A 110 -11.39 2.02 5.92
CA ALA A 110 -11.86 2.54 7.18
C ALA A 110 -13.38 2.43 7.34
N ASP A 111 -14.15 2.45 6.24
CA ASP A 111 -15.61 2.18 6.26
C ASP A 111 -15.97 0.79 6.85
N PHE A 112 -15.02 -0.15 6.89
CA PHE A 112 -15.19 -1.48 7.46
C PHE A 112 -14.58 -1.64 8.86
N ILE A 113 -13.95 -0.59 9.41
CA ILE A 113 -13.31 -0.63 10.71
C ILE A 113 -14.22 0.07 11.74
N PRO A 114 -14.52 -0.57 12.88
CA PRO A 114 -15.30 0.06 13.94
C PRO A 114 -14.72 1.39 14.45
N ASP A 115 -15.60 2.32 14.84
CA ASP A 115 -15.21 3.65 15.30
C ASP A 115 -14.46 3.63 16.65
N ASP A 116 -14.63 2.58 17.46
CA ASP A 116 -13.96 2.40 18.75
C ASP A 116 -12.52 1.84 18.63
N CYS A 117 -12.11 1.44 17.43
CA CYS A 117 -10.76 0.98 17.14
C CYS A 117 -9.75 2.13 17.27
N LYS A 118 -8.70 1.96 18.09
CA LYS A 118 -7.79 3.06 18.43
C LYS A 118 -6.57 3.16 17.52
N SER A 119 -6.35 2.16 16.67
CA SER A 119 -5.26 2.14 15.70
C SER A 119 -5.59 1.24 14.52
N PHE A 120 -4.94 1.43 13.38
CA PHE A 120 -5.13 0.50 12.27
C PHE A 120 -4.59 -0.90 12.61
N ALA A 121 -3.60 -1.00 13.49
CA ALA A 121 -3.05 -2.27 13.98
C ALA A 121 -4.09 -3.15 14.70
N GLU A 122 -5.09 -2.53 15.33
CA GLU A 122 -6.19 -3.20 16.03
C GLU A 122 -7.38 -3.53 15.10
N ALA A 123 -7.31 -3.17 13.83
CA ALA A 123 -8.40 -3.38 12.89
C ALA A 123 -8.76 -4.88 12.79
N PRO A 124 -10.06 -5.23 12.80
CA PRO A 124 -10.48 -6.61 12.68
C PRO A 124 -10.01 -7.18 11.32
N PRO A 125 -9.52 -8.43 11.26
CA PRO A 125 -9.10 -9.04 10.00
C PRO A 125 -10.18 -9.01 8.90
N GLU A 126 -11.45 -9.04 9.30
CA GLU A 126 -12.63 -8.96 8.44
C GLU A 126 -12.75 -7.61 7.70
N ALA A 127 -12.15 -6.54 8.22
CA ALA A 127 -12.14 -5.24 7.54
C ALA A 127 -11.27 -5.29 6.28
N LEU A 128 -10.07 -5.87 6.39
CA LEU A 128 -9.18 -6.11 5.24
C LEU A 128 -9.84 -7.07 4.23
N ALA A 129 -10.55 -8.09 4.73
CA ALA A 129 -11.36 -9.00 3.93
C ALA A 129 -12.37 -8.27 3.06
N SER A 130 -13.14 -7.40 3.71
CA SER A 130 -14.24 -6.67 3.12
C SER A 130 -13.73 -5.68 2.09
N PHE A 131 -12.60 -5.02 2.38
CA PHE A 131 -11.94 -4.15 1.41
C PHE A 131 -11.36 -4.93 0.21
N TYR A 132 -10.72 -6.08 0.44
CA TYR A 132 -10.25 -6.94 -0.66
C TYR A 132 -11.42 -7.41 -1.52
N ALA A 133 -12.51 -7.89 -0.91
CA ALA A 133 -13.72 -8.25 -1.62
C ALA A 133 -14.30 -7.04 -2.37
N TYR A 134 -14.30 -5.84 -1.78
CA TYR A 134 -14.73 -4.62 -2.46
C TYR A 134 -13.91 -4.38 -3.75
N LEU A 135 -12.59 -4.54 -3.71
CA LEU A 135 -11.74 -4.40 -4.89
C LEU A 135 -11.97 -5.53 -5.91
N PHE A 136 -11.99 -6.78 -5.46
CA PHE A 136 -11.82 -7.94 -6.35
C PHE A 136 -13.10 -8.71 -6.68
N SER A 137 -14.23 -8.43 -6.03
CA SER A 137 -15.51 -9.07 -6.34
C SER A 137 -16.27 -8.35 -7.47
N GLY A 138 -16.91 -9.16 -8.33
CA GLY A 138 -17.80 -8.70 -9.40
C GLY A 138 -17.10 -8.01 -10.58
N GLU A 139 -17.92 -7.53 -11.52
CA GLU A 139 -17.47 -6.71 -12.64
C GLU A 139 -17.24 -5.26 -12.17
N ARG A 140 -15.97 -4.92 -11.94
CA ARG A 140 -15.56 -3.54 -11.64
C ARG A 140 -15.14 -2.83 -12.92
N LYS A 141 -15.61 -1.58 -13.09
CA LYS A 141 -15.13 -0.67 -14.15
C LYS A 141 -13.64 -0.32 -14.01
N THR A 142 -13.07 -0.50 -12.82
CA THR A 142 -11.67 -0.22 -12.51
C THR A 142 -10.77 -1.36 -12.97
N SER A 143 -9.72 -1.05 -13.72
CA SER A 143 -8.77 -2.05 -14.22
C SER A 143 -8.10 -2.83 -13.08
N LEU A 144 -7.73 -4.09 -13.35
CA LEU A 144 -7.01 -4.93 -12.39
C LEU A 144 -5.75 -4.24 -11.85
N ARG A 145 -4.98 -3.58 -12.71
CA ARG A 145 -3.78 -2.82 -12.33
C ARG A 145 -4.07 -1.75 -11.27
N LYS A 146 -5.16 -0.99 -11.42
CA LYS A 146 -5.56 0.04 -10.45
C LYS A 146 -6.02 -0.57 -9.14
N ARG A 147 -6.76 -1.69 -9.20
CA ARG A 147 -7.19 -2.42 -7.99
C ARG A 147 -6.01 -2.96 -7.19
N LEU A 148 -5.04 -3.59 -7.86
CA LEU A 148 -3.81 -4.04 -7.23
C LEU A 148 -3.02 -2.87 -6.62
N HIS A 149 -2.97 -1.73 -7.32
CA HIS A 149 -2.33 -0.54 -6.78
C HIS A 149 -2.97 -0.07 -5.46
N TYR A 150 -4.31 -0.01 -5.37
CA TYR A 150 -5.00 0.36 -4.13
C TYR A 150 -4.79 -0.66 -3.01
N TRP A 151 -4.78 -1.95 -3.34
CA TRP A 151 -4.44 -3.00 -2.40
C TRP A 151 -3.02 -2.81 -1.82
N HIS A 152 -2.02 -2.61 -2.68
CA HIS A 152 -0.64 -2.39 -2.22
C HIS A 152 -0.44 -1.07 -1.46
N ALA A 153 -1.23 -0.03 -1.77
CA ALA A 153 -1.23 1.20 -1.00
C ALA A 153 -1.72 0.94 0.43
N LEU A 154 -2.80 0.17 0.59
CA LEU A 154 -3.30 -0.25 1.90
C LEU A 154 -2.29 -1.14 2.64
N GLU A 155 -1.66 -2.11 1.98
CA GLU A 155 -0.62 -2.96 2.61
C GLU A 155 0.55 -2.13 3.14
N ALA A 156 0.97 -1.10 2.38
CA ALA A 156 2.02 -0.21 2.81
C ALA A 156 1.59 0.63 4.02
N PHE A 157 0.36 1.14 4.03
CA PHE A 157 -0.21 1.83 5.18
C PHE A 157 -0.28 0.92 6.41
N ALA A 158 -0.83 -0.28 6.27
CA ALA A 158 -0.96 -1.28 7.33
C ALA A 158 0.39 -1.60 7.97
N ARG A 159 1.43 -1.82 7.15
CA ARG A 159 2.79 -2.09 7.63
C ARG A 159 3.38 -0.90 8.39
N GLU A 160 3.18 0.32 7.89
CA GLU A 160 3.67 1.55 8.54
C GLU A 160 2.88 1.87 9.83
N SER A 161 1.63 1.44 9.94
CA SER A 161 0.82 1.49 11.18
C SER A 161 1.11 0.37 12.17
N GLY A 162 2.04 -0.55 11.87
CA GLY A 162 2.41 -1.64 12.77
C GLY A 162 1.46 -2.85 12.73
N PHE A 163 0.64 -2.97 11.69
CA PHE A 163 -0.18 -4.17 11.46
C PHE A 163 0.74 -5.34 11.07
N THR A 164 1.02 -6.23 12.03
CA THR A 164 1.96 -7.35 11.86
C THR A 164 1.37 -8.54 11.12
N ASP A 165 0.05 -8.58 10.93
CA ASP A 165 -0.65 -9.80 10.53
C ASP A 165 -1.31 -9.75 9.14
N ILE A 166 -0.67 -9.04 8.20
CA ILE A 166 -1.11 -9.03 6.80
C ILE A 166 -1.08 -10.46 6.24
N SER A 167 -0.12 -11.28 6.68
CA SER A 167 0.06 -12.64 6.21
C SER A 167 -1.01 -13.63 6.69
N SER A 168 -1.53 -13.56 7.93
CA SER A 168 -2.63 -14.46 8.33
C SER A 168 -3.96 -14.03 7.72
N ALA A 169 -4.20 -12.73 7.59
CA ALA A 169 -5.34 -12.19 6.86
C ALA A 169 -5.32 -12.73 5.42
N MET A 170 -4.17 -12.63 4.74
CA MET A 170 -3.97 -13.22 3.40
C MET A 170 -4.09 -14.74 3.37
N GLN A 171 -3.62 -15.48 4.38
CA GLN A 171 -3.75 -16.95 4.42
C GLN A 171 -5.21 -17.40 4.49
N ARG A 172 -6.07 -16.71 5.24
CA ARG A 172 -7.52 -16.96 5.22
C ARG A 172 -8.11 -16.73 3.82
N PHE A 173 -7.63 -15.72 3.08
CA PHE A 173 -8.09 -15.46 1.69
C PHE A 173 -7.56 -16.43 0.64
N VAL A 174 -6.30 -16.86 0.73
CA VAL A 174 -5.73 -17.87 -0.18
C VAL A 174 -6.48 -19.18 -0.04
N LEU A 175 -6.96 -19.51 1.16
CA LEU A 175 -7.78 -20.69 1.42
C LEU A 175 -9.24 -20.53 1.01
N GLU A 176 -9.82 -19.33 1.11
CA GLU A 176 -11.24 -19.11 0.80
C GLU A 176 -11.54 -18.70 -0.66
N ARG A 177 -10.58 -18.20 -1.44
CA ARG A 177 -10.91 -17.56 -2.74
C ARG A 177 -9.84 -17.60 -3.84
N ALA A 178 -9.26 -18.76 -4.10
CA ALA A 178 -8.82 -19.07 -5.46
C ALA A 178 -9.91 -19.93 -6.15
N PRO A 179 -10.91 -19.36 -6.84
CA PRO A 179 -11.39 -20.06 -8.02
C PRO A 179 -10.16 -20.13 -8.94
N ALA A 180 -9.61 -21.33 -9.09
CA ALA A 180 -8.52 -21.56 -10.02
C ALA A 180 -8.92 -20.91 -11.35
N TYR A 181 -8.22 -19.84 -11.72
CA TYR A 181 -8.31 -19.32 -13.07
C TYR A 181 -7.69 -20.42 -13.93
N VAL A 182 -8.51 -21.35 -14.41
CA VAL A 182 -8.14 -22.24 -15.49
C VAL A 182 -7.85 -21.30 -16.65
N LYS A 183 -6.57 -21.03 -16.88
CA LYS A 183 -6.12 -20.57 -18.18
C LYS A 183 -6.64 -21.60 -19.17
N LYS A 184 -7.75 -21.30 -19.84
CA LYS A 184 -8.01 -21.88 -21.16
C LYS A 184 -7.07 -21.15 -22.12
N GLU A 185 -5.79 -21.44 -22.02
CA GLU A 185 -4.95 -21.46 -23.20
C GLU A 185 -5.51 -22.60 -24.05
N ASP A 186 -6.14 -22.23 -25.16
CA ASP A 186 -5.89 -22.85 -26.46
C ASP A 186 -6.69 -22.09 -27.51
N LYS A 187 -5.98 -21.18 -28.19
CA LYS A 187 -6.37 -20.76 -29.53
C LYS A 187 -6.13 -21.96 -30.43
N TYR A 188 -7.08 -22.89 -30.48
CA TYR A 188 -7.11 -23.90 -31.52
C TYR A 188 -7.24 -23.18 -32.87
N ILE A 189 -6.16 -23.20 -33.65
CA ILE A 189 -6.21 -22.86 -35.07
C ILE A 189 -6.48 -24.20 -35.76
N PRO A 190 -7.64 -24.41 -36.40
CA PRO A 190 -7.89 -25.62 -37.17
C PRO A 190 -6.78 -25.81 -38.20
N ASP A 191 -6.31 -27.05 -38.41
CA ASP A 191 -5.21 -27.35 -39.35
C ASP A 191 -5.45 -26.80 -40.76
N GLU A 192 -6.72 -26.68 -41.15
CA GLU A 192 -7.18 -26.08 -42.40
C GLU A 192 -6.81 -24.59 -42.55
N VAL A 193 -6.70 -23.86 -41.44
CA VAL A 193 -6.30 -22.43 -41.40
C VAL A 193 -4.77 -22.29 -41.33
N ALA A 194 -4.07 -23.22 -40.69
CA ALA A 194 -2.61 -23.24 -40.65
C ALA A 194 -2.01 -23.46 -42.05
N GLY A 195 -2.59 -24.37 -42.84
CA GLY A 195 -2.15 -24.64 -44.21
C GLY A 195 -2.37 -23.48 -45.20
N GLN A 196 -3.31 -22.56 -44.93
CA GLN A 196 -3.54 -21.39 -45.79
C GLN A 196 -2.54 -20.25 -45.50
N LEU A 197 -2.00 -20.17 -44.29
CA LEU A 197 -1.01 -19.15 -43.93
C LEU A 197 0.36 -19.44 -44.57
N ASP A 198 0.78 -20.71 -44.63
CA ASP A 198 2.05 -21.09 -45.26
C ASP A 198 2.08 -20.79 -46.77
N VAL A 199 0.92 -20.87 -47.46
CA VAL A 199 0.83 -20.54 -48.89
C VAL A 199 0.95 -19.03 -49.17
N ILE A 200 0.59 -18.18 -48.20
CA ILE A 200 0.68 -16.72 -48.33
C ILE A 200 2.10 -16.21 -48.06
N PHE A 201 2.88 -16.91 -47.22
CA PHE A 201 4.24 -16.51 -46.85
C PHE A 201 5.38 -17.26 -47.58
N MET A 202 5.07 -18.30 -48.37
CA MET A 202 6.07 -19.05 -49.16
C MET A 202 5.86 -19.01 -50.69
N LYS A 203 5.18 -17.98 -51.21
CA LYS A 203 5.26 -17.65 -52.65
C LYS A 203 6.07 -16.37 -52.84
N ASP A 204 7.29 -16.56 -53.37
CA ASP A 204 8.11 -15.52 -54.00
C ASP A 204 7.35 -14.76 -55.09
#